data_AF-A0A8T1Y6N8-F1
#
_entry.id   AF-A0A8T1Y6N8-F1
#
_cell.length_a   1.000
_cell.length_b   1.000
_cell.length_c   1.000
_cell.angle_alpha   90.00
_cell.angle_beta   90.00
_cell.angle_gamma   90.00
#
_symmetry.space_group_name_H-M   'P 1'
#
loop_
_entity.id
_entity.type
_entity.pdbx_description
1 polymer ?
#
loop_
_entity_poly.entity_id
_entity_poly.type
_entity_poly.pdbx_seq_one_letter_code
_entity_poly.pdbx_strand_id
1 'polypeptide(L)'
;MAMAGTKYGDCDDKVAGKSQQVDTASTSWRADLAKVDVWYASYGSNMWKPRFLCYIHGGQAEGMIKSCVGSMDKSPPKEILWKTFPHRLFFGRESSFFWGVGGVAYTNPLTNLNDQTHMLEQFNDVLFQENWLNVDSDSPLFDLAALQLVENQGSISLVPASDSLYGNVVCLGKEGVIPILTLTCTLSAIEKFKSGEIPLRPPPKAYANTLIRGLVEEGRFSKEEAEAYIDNAASKPL
;
A
#
# COMPACT_ATOMS: atom_id res chain seq x y z
N MET A 1 -12.55 75.89 21.71
CA MET A 1 -11.32 76.67 21.94
C MET A 1 -10.70 76.19 23.24
N ALA A 2 -9.72 75.28 23.17
CA ALA A 2 -8.74 75.00 24.22
C ALA A 2 -7.72 74.00 23.67
N MET A 3 -6.45 74.33 23.89
CA MET A 3 -5.22 73.65 23.45
C MET A 3 -4.87 72.49 24.37
N ALA A 4 -4.15 71.48 23.84
CA ALA A 4 -2.91 70.96 24.45
C ALA A 4 -2.30 69.90 23.54
N GLY A 5 -1.07 70.15 23.09
CA GLY A 5 -0.20 69.12 22.53
C GLY A 5 0.83 68.65 23.56
N THR A 6 1.27 67.41 23.44
CA THR A 6 2.59 66.97 23.90
C THR A 6 3.08 65.82 23.02
N LYS A 7 4.31 65.95 22.50
CA LYS A 7 5.11 64.94 21.81
C LYS A 7 5.45 63.75 22.70
N TYR A 8 5.51 62.55 22.14
CA TYR A 8 6.45 61.44 22.39
C TYR A 8 6.22 60.47 21.21
N GLY A 9 7.17 60.18 20.33
CA GLY A 9 8.38 59.39 20.56
C GLY A 9 8.41 58.36 19.42
N ASP A 10 9.38 58.51 18.53
CA ASP A 10 9.63 57.66 17.38
C ASP A 10 10.15 56.29 17.85
N CYS A 11 9.52 55.20 17.39
CA CYS A 11 10.07 53.85 17.45
C CYS A 11 9.61 53.12 16.17
N ASP A 12 10.43 53.27 15.13
CA ASP A 12 10.66 52.24 14.14
C ASP A 12 10.96 50.91 14.85
N ASP A 13 10.08 49.92 14.72
CA ASP A 13 10.48 48.54 14.85
C ASP A 13 9.88 47.72 13.70
N LYS A 14 10.81 47.31 12.83
CA LYS A 14 10.60 46.46 11.68
C LYS A 14 9.84 45.20 12.10
N VAL A 15 8.66 45.00 11.51
CA VAL A 15 8.04 43.68 11.47
C VAL A 15 8.92 42.78 10.61
N ALA A 16 9.85 42.09 11.27
CA ALA A 16 10.59 40.99 10.67
C ALA A 16 9.57 39.93 10.27
N GLY A 17 9.41 39.73 8.96
CA GLY A 17 8.68 38.60 8.42
C GLY A 17 9.26 37.32 9.01
N LYS A 18 8.46 36.62 9.81
CA LYS A 18 8.72 35.21 10.11
C LYS A 18 8.55 34.47 8.79
N SER A 19 9.67 34.26 8.09
CA SER A 19 9.75 33.24 7.05
C SER A 19 9.34 31.92 7.68
N GLN A 20 8.22 31.37 7.22
CA GLN A 20 7.81 30.00 7.47
C GLN A 20 9.00 29.08 7.19
N GLN A 21 9.56 28.50 8.25
CA GLN A 21 10.42 27.34 8.16
C GLN A 21 9.48 26.13 8.11
N VAL A 22 8.85 25.94 6.96
CA VAL A 22 8.05 24.77 6.61
C VAL A 22 8.74 24.20 5.37
N ASP A 23 8.86 22.87 5.29
CA ASP A 23 9.27 22.08 4.11
C ASP A 23 10.76 21.95 3.76
N THR A 24 11.56 21.32 4.63
CA THR A 24 12.78 20.62 4.17
C THR A 24 12.84 19.14 4.53
N ALA A 25 12.07 18.68 5.52
CA ALA A 25 12.11 17.28 5.96
C ALA A 25 11.16 16.36 5.15
N SER A 26 9.95 16.84 4.79
CA SER A 26 8.96 16.07 4.02
C SER A 26 9.43 15.74 2.60
N THR A 27 10.28 16.62 2.03
CA THR A 27 10.89 16.45 0.70
C THR A 27 12.12 15.54 0.73
N SER A 28 12.81 15.40 1.87
CA SER A 28 14.12 14.74 1.89
C SER A 28 14.01 13.23 1.73
N TRP A 29 13.08 12.59 2.44
CA TRP A 29 12.96 11.13 2.39
C TRP A 29 12.47 10.66 1.02
N ARG A 30 11.53 11.38 0.39
CA ARG A 30 11.02 11.02 -0.94
C ARG A 30 12.13 11.05 -1.98
N ALA A 31 12.95 12.09 -1.98
CA ALA A 31 14.09 12.20 -2.90
C ALA A 31 15.13 11.08 -2.70
N ASP A 32 15.30 10.59 -1.47
CA ASP A 32 16.23 9.50 -1.19
C ASP A 32 15.65 8.13 -1.54
N LEU A 33 14.38 7.87 -1.24
CA LEU A 33 13.71 6.62 -1.57
C LEU A 33 13.39 6.47 -3.06
N ALA A 34 13.25 7.58 -3.81
CA ALA A 34 13.08 7.57 -5.26
C ALA A 34 14.30 6.98 -6.02
N LYS A 35 15.47 6.89 -5.37
CA LYS A 35 16.70 6.33 -5.96
C LYS A 35 16.80 4.81 -5.79
N VAL A 36 15.88 4.20 -5.03
CA VAL A 36 15.92 2.78 -4.68
C VAL A 36 14.77 2.06 -5.35
N ASP A 37 15.10 1.05 -6.14
CA ASP A 37 14.12 0.19 -6.79
C ASP A 37 13.75 -1.00 -5.90
N VAL A 38 12.48 -1.40 -5.96
CA VAL A 38 11.93 -2.59 -5.33
C VAL A 38 10.95 -3.28 -6.29
N TRP A 39 10.84 -4.60 -6.20
CA TRP A 39 9.70 -5.31 -6.79
C TRP A 39 8.56 -5.32 -5.77
N TYR A 40 7.42 -4.74 -6.09
CA TYR A 40 6.20 -4.91 -5.33
C TYR A 40 5.45 -6.13 -5.87
N ALA A 41 5.34 -7.16 -5.04
CA ALA A 41 4.63 -8.43 -5.22
C ALA A 41 3.14 -8.35 -4.82
N SER A 42 2.21 -8.12 -5.75
CA SER A 42 0.77 -8.30 -5.54
C SER A 42 0.28 -9.72 -5.84
N TYR A 43 -0.76 -10.08 -5.10
CA TYR A 43 -1.54 -11.32 -5.24
C TYR A 43 -3.06 -11.04 -5.23
N GLY A 44 -3.43 -9.75 -5.15
CA GLY A 44 -4.81 -9.29 -4.98
C GLY A 44 -5.28 -8.49 -6.18
N SER A 45 -6.11 -7.47 -5.94
CA SER A 45 -6.68 -6.67 -7.03
C SER A 45 -5.65 -5.91 -7.87
N ASN A 46 -4.44 -5.69 -7.35
CA ASN A 46 -3.38 -4.97 -8.08
C ASN A 46 -2.71 -5.84 -9.15
N MET A 47 -3.01 -7.15 -9.21
CA MET A 47 -2.62 -7.97 -10.36
C MET A 47 -3.24 -7.47 -11.67
N TRP A 48 -4.42 -6.82 -11.61
CA TRP A 48 -5.02 -6.18 -12.78
C TRP A 48 -4.39 -4.79 -12.98
N LYS A 49 -3.66 -4.60 -14.08
CA LYS A 49 -2.85 -3.39 -14.29
C LYS A 49 -3.65 -2.08 -14.19
N PRO A 50 -4.86 -1.94 -14.79
CA PRO A 50 -5.70 -0.75 -14.61
C PRO A 50 -6.03 -0.45 -13.15
N ARG A 51 -6.23 -1.46 -12.31
CA ARG A 51 -6.48 -1.27 -10.88
C ARG A 51 -5.23 -0.79 -10.16
N PHE A 52 -4.07 -1.37 -10.48
CA PHE A 52 -2.82 -0.92 -9.87
C PHE A 52 -2.48 0.53 -10.27
N LEU A 53 -2.69 0.91 -11.52
CA LEU A 53 -2.44 2.29 -11.98
C LEU A 53 -3.32 3.34 -11.26
N CYS A 54 -4.44 2.96 -10.66
CA CYS A 54 -5.17 3.88 -9.77
C CYS A 54 -4.35 4.27 -8.53
N TYR A 55 -3.52 3.38 -7.99
CA TYR A 55 -2.63 3.74 -6.88
C TYR A 55 -1.53 4.70 -7.30
N ILE A 56 -1.09 4.65 -8.56
CA ILE A 56 -0.04 5.52 -9.09
C ILE A 56 -0.60 6.87 -9.56
N HIS A 57 -1.58 6.88 -10.46
CA HIS A 57 -2.08 8.11 -11.06
C HIS A 57 -3.20 8.79 -10.26
N GLY A 58 -3.82 8.03 -9.35
CA GLY A 58 -5.10 8.35 -8.74
C GLY A 58 -6.27 7.82 -9.57
N GLY A 59 -7.48 7.93 -9.03
CA GLY A 59 -8.72 7.55 -9.73
C GLY A 59 -9.33 6.25 -9.22
N GLN A 60 -10.23 5.67 -10.00
CA GLN A 60 -11.09 4.57 -9.55
C GLN A 60 -11.27 3.55 -10.68
N ALA A 61 -10.92 2.30 -10.41
CA ALA A 61 -11.17 1.20 -11.32
C ALA A 61 -12.61 0.71 -11.22
N GLU A 62 -13.07 0.00 -12.24
CA GLU A 62 -14.42 -0.57 -12.28
C GLU A 62 -14.70 -1.43 -11.04
N GLY A 63 -15.86 -1.21 -10.40
CA GLY A 63 -16.30 -1.98 -9.25
C GLY A 63 -15.76 -1.52 -7.89
N MET A 64 -14.78 -0.61 -7.85
CA MET A 64 -14.40 0.07 -6.61
C MET A 64 -15.52 1.02 -6.14
N ILE A 65 -15.59 1.29 -4.84
CA ILE A 65 -16.55 2.25 -4.23
C ILE A 65 -15.92 3.57 -3.80
N LYS A 66 -14.58 3.65 -3.82
CA LYS A 66 -13.78 4.81 -3.44
C LYS A 66 -12.65 4.99 -4.46
N SER A 67 -12.27 6.24 -4.72
CA SER A 67 -11.09 6.56 -5.54
C SER A 67 -9.81 6.44 -4.73
N CYS A 68 -8.74 5.98 -5.37
CA CYS A 68 -7.37 6.12 -4.91
C CYS A 68 -6.92 7.58 -5.07
N VAL A 69 -6.11 8.05 -4.13
CA VAL A 69 -5.54 9.40 -4.16
C VAL A 69 -4.47 9.50 -5.25
N GLY A 70 -3.74 8.40 -5.47
CA GLY A 70 -2.57 8.37 -6.34
C GLY A 70 -1.27 8.57 -5.57
N SER A 71 -0.17 8.30 -6.23
CA SER A 71 1.19 8.51 -5.72
C SER A 71 1.68 9.92 -6.02
N MET A 72 2.68 10.35 -5.26
CA MET A 72 3.40 11.59 -5.50
C MET A 72 4.21 11.48 -6.79
N ASP A 73 4.98 10.40 -6.95
CA ASP A 73 5.54 10.01 -8.24
C ASP A 73 4.54 9.20 -9.06
N LYS A 74 4.09 9.79 -10.18
CA LYS A 74 3.10 9.20 -11.08
C LYS A 74 3.72 8.44 -12.26
N SER A 75 5.03 8.20 -12.28
CA SER A 75 5.66 7.39 -13.31
C SER A 75 5.13 5.94 -13.28
N PRO A 76 4.89 5.31 -14.44
CA PRO A 76 4.44 3.92 -14.47
C PRO A 76 5.52 2.97 -13.92
N PRO A 77 5.14 1.73 -13.53
CA PRO A 77 6.11 0.69 -13.17
C PRO A 77 7.17 0.54 -14.25
N LYS A 78 8.43 0.39 -13.85
CA LYS A 78 9.56 0.25 -14.80
C LYS A 78 9.44 -1.06 -15.58
N GLU A 79 9.05 -2.13 -14.89
CA GLU A 79 8.88 -3.47 -15.46
C GLU A 79 7.74 -4.23 -14.75
N ILE A 80 7.18 -5.23 -15.43
CA ILE A 80 6.11 -6.10 -14.93
C ILE A 80 6.47 -7.54 -15.30
N LEU A 81 6.44 -8.45 -14.33
CA LEU A 81 6.75 -9.88 -14.52
C LEU A 81 5.78 -10.77 -13.76
N TRP A 82 5.53 -11.97 -14.28
CA TRP A 82 4.66 -12.96 -13.66
C TRP A 82 5.43 -14.17 -13.12
N LYS A 83 5.18 -14.53 -11.86
CA LYS A 83 5.75 -15.69 -11.19
C LYS A 83 4.71 -16.41 -10.33
N THR A 84 4.99 -17.65 -9.96
CA THR A 84 4.10 -18.49 -9.16
C THR A 84 4.80 -18.91 -7.88
N PHE A 85 4.06 -19.00 -6.78
CA PHE A 85 4.61 -19.33 -5.49
C PHE A 85 3.65 -20.16 -4.64
N PRO A 86 4.17 -20.91 -3.65
CA PRO A 86 3.38 -21.87 -2.89
C PRO A 86 2.59 -21.24 -1.74
N HIS A 87 1.83 -20.18 -2.01
CA HIS A 87 0.94 -19.56 -1.03
C HIS A 87 -0.50 -19.90 -1.22
N ARG A 88 -1.16 -20.03 -0.07
CA ARG A 88 -2.59 -20.09 -0.02
C ARG A 88 -3.17 -18.68 0.08
N LEU A 89 -3.88 -18.28 -0.97
CA LEU A 89 -4.82 -17.17 -0.95
C LEU A 89 -6.03 -17.50 -0.06
N PHE A 90 -6.47 -16.54 0.72
CA PHE A 90 -7.74 -16.60 1.45
C PHE A 90 -8.37 -15.21 1.53
N PHE A 91 -9.63 -15.13 1.94
CA PHE A 91 -10.37 -13.87 2.04
C PHE A 91 -10.90 -13.65 3.45
N GLY A 92 -10.75 -12.42 3.95
CA GLY A 92 -11.09 -12.09 5.32
C GLY A 92 -11.53 -10.65 5.52
N ARG A 93 -12.09 -10.40 6.71
CA ARG A 93 -12.75 -9.17 7.18
C ARG A 93 -14.15 -8.94 6.60
N GLU A 94 -14.93 -8.16 7.33
CA GLU A 94 -16.32 -7.83 6.97
C GLU A 94 -16.42 -6.81 5.83
N SER A 95 -15.43 -5.93 5.71
CA SER A 95 -15.42 -4.89 4.69
C SER A 95 -14.02 -4.34 4.44
N SER A 96 -13.89 -3.61 3.34
CA SER A 96 -12.72 -2.80 3.04
C SER A 96 -13.10 -1.43 2.48
N PHE A 97 -12.18 -0.47 2.60
CA PHE A 97 -12.39 0.89 2.15
C PHE A 97 -12.69 1.00 0.65
N PHE A 98 -11.98 0.24 -0.20
CA PHE A 98 -12.13 0.33 -1.65
C PHE A 98 -13.24 -0.54 -2.23
N TRP A 99 -13.68 -1.60 -1.53
CA TRP A 99 -14.59 -2.61 -2.09
C TRP A 99 -15.89 -2.81 -1.32
N GLY A 100 -16.07 -2.11 -0.19
CA GLY A 100 -17.28 -2.20 0.61
C GLY A 100 -17.37 -3.51 1.38
N VAL A 101 -18.58 -4.03 1.56
CA VAL A 101 -18.86 -5.25 2.33
C VAL A 101 -18.33 -6.49 1.60
N GLY A 102 -17.62 -7.35 2.32
CA GLY A 102 -17.00 -8.58 1.84
C GLY A 102 -15.49 -8.62 2.10
N GLY A 103 -14.92 -9.82 1.98
CA GLY A 103 -13.51 -10.04 2.30
C GLY A 103 -12.56 -9.54 1.22
N VAL A 104 -11.33 -9.21 1.63
CA VAL A 104 -10.22 -8.92 0.71
C VAL A 104 -9.14 -9.99 0.81
N ALA A 105 -8.29 -10.07 -0.21
CA ALA A 105 -7.26 -11.09 -0.36
C ALA A 105 -6.18 -10.98 0.71
N TYR A 106 -5.79 -12.11 1.29
CA TYR A 106 -4.64 -12.26 2.17
C TYR A 106 -3.84 -13.49 1.79
N THR A 107 -2.56 -13.49 2.14
CA THR A 107 -1.68 -14.66 2.06
C THR A 107 -0.99 -14.88 3.40
N ASN A 108 -0.67 -16.12 3.74
CA ASN A 108 0.10 -16.38 4.95
C ASN A 108 1.52 -15.80 4.77
N PRO A 109 2.04 -14.99 5.71
CA PRO A 109 3.38 -14.39 5.58
C PRO A 109 4.52 -15.42 5.56
N LEU A 110 4.26 -16.69 5.92
CA LEU A 110 5.23 -17.77 5.76
C LEU A 110 5.26 -18.20 4.30
N THR A 111 6.37 -17.89 3.61
CA THR A 111 6.76 -18.16 2.21
C THR A 111 6.60 -16.97 1.23
N ASN A 112 6.98 -17.09 -0.06
CA ASN A 112 7.31 -15.94 -0.97
C ASN A 112 6.28 -15.64 -2.10
N LEU A 113 6.10 -14.42 -2.68
CA LEU A 113 5.20 -14.04 -3.84
C LEU A 113 5.89 -13.03 -4.82
N ASN A 114 5.52 -12.85 -6.11
CA ASN A 114 6.09 -11.80 -7.01
C ASN A 114 5.19 -11.32 -8.17
N ASP A 115 5.50 -10.08 -8.59
CA ASP A 115 4.70 -9.16 -9.41
C ASP A 115 5.63 -8.02 -9.99
N GLN A 116 5.35 -6.71 -9.85
CA GLN A 116 5.85 -5.54 -10.64
C GLN A 116 7.00 -4.70 -10.02
N THR A 117 7.81 -3.93 -10.79
CA THR A 117 8.89 -3.05 -10.25
C THR A 117 8.44 -1.61 -10.00
N HIS A 118 8.76 -1.08 -8.81
CA HIS A 118 8.47 0.27 -8.35
C HIS A 118 9.67 0.92 -7.67
N MET A 119 9.65 2.24 -7.55
CA MET A 119 10.55 2.93 -6.62
C MET A 119 10.06 2.74 -5.18
N LEU A 120 10.98 2.71 -4.22
CA LEU A 120 10.68 2.53 -2.79
C LEU A 120 9.79 3.66 -2.24
N GLU A 121 9.90 4.84 -2.84
CA GLU A 121 8.98 5.97 -2.58
C GLU A 121 7.54 5.64 -2.99
N GLN A 122 7.33 5.20 -4.25
CA GLN A 122 6.01 4.76 -4.73
C GLN A 122 5.46 3.57 -3.93
N PHE A 123 6.33 2.66 -3.50
CA PHE A 123 5.94 1.56 -2.61
C PHE A 123 5.37 2.06 -1.28
N ASN A 124 5.93 3.13 -0.70
CA ASN A 124 5.36 3.75 0.49
C ASN A 124 3.96 4.31 0.22
N ASP A 125 3.72 4.97 -0.92
CA ASP A 125 2.39 5.49 -1.27
C ASP A 125 1.35 4.38 -1.44
N VAL A 126 1.73 3.25 -2.04
CA VAL A 126 0.87 2.05 -2.10
C VAL A 126 0.60 1.54 -0.68
N LEU A 127 1.63 1.45 0.16
CA LEU A 127 1.53 1.00 1.55
C LEU A 127 0.64 1.89 2.42
N PHE A 128 0.72 3.23 2.28
CA PHE A 128 -0.18 4.17 2.92
C PHE A 128 -1.64 3.90 2.50
N GLN A 129 -1.90 3.83 1.19
CA GLN A 129 -3.25 3.67 0.68
C GLN A 129 -3.86 2.30 1.02
N GLU A 130 -3.09 1.21 0.99
CA GLU A 130 -3.54 -0.14 1.37
C GLU A 130 -3.91 -0.23 2.86
N ASN A 131 -3.29 0.59 3.72
CA ASN A 131 -3.58 0.66 5.16
C ASN A 131 -4.47 1.84 5.56
N TRP A 132 -5.07 2.54 4.59
CA TRP A 132 -6.00 3.66 4.80
C TRP A 132 -5.38 4.85 5.55
N LEU A 133 -4.10 5.09 5.30
CA LEU A 133 -3.32 6.18 5.86
C LEU A 133 -3.13 7.30 4.83
N ASN A 134 -2.74 8.49 5.30
CA ASN A 134 -2.51 9.63 4.42
C ASN A 134 -1.17 9.51 3.68
N VAL A 135 -1.21 9.65 2.35
CA VAL A 135 -0.04 9.60 1.46
C VAL A 135 0.88 10.82 1.65
N ASP A 136 0.32 11.97 2.04
CA ASP A 136 1.06 13.22 2.27
C ASP A 136 1.73 13.24 3.67
N SER A 137 2.29 12.11 4.09
CA SER A 137 2.99 11.97 5.36
C SER A 137 4.36 12.64 5.31
N ASP A 138 4.76 13.24 6.43
CA ASP A 138 6.09 13.84 6.62
C ASP A 138 7.21 12.80 6.77
N SER A 139 6.85 11.53 7.04
CA SER A 139 7.79 10.42 7.21
C SER A 139 7.33 9.16 6.46
N PRO A 140 8.25 8.32 5.97
CA PRO A 140 7.90 7.04 5.34
C PRO A 140 7.37 6.04 6.38
N LEU A 141 6.52 5.10 5.94
CA LEU A 141 6.19 3.91 6.73
C LEU A 141 7.28 2.84 6.63
N PHE A 142 8.04 2.86 5.54
CA PHE A 142 9.04 1.85 5.22
C PHE A 142 10.27 2.54 4.61
N ASP A 143 11.31 2.72 5.42
CA ASP A 143 12.56 3.38 5.04
C ASP A 143 13.68 2.38 4.69
N LEU A 144 14.90 2.89 4.48
CA LEU A 144 16.06 2.05 4.16
C LEU A 144 16.47 1.13 5.31
N ALA A 145 16.27 1.55 6.57
CA ALA A 145 16.59 0.71 7.72
C ALA A 145 15.59 -0.45 7.83
N ALA A 146 14.30 -0.19 7.60
CA ALA A 146 13.27 -1.21 7.49
C ALA A 146 13.51 -2.16 6.30
N LEU A 147 13.98 -1.64 5.17
CA LEU A 147 14.37 -2.46 4.03
C LEU A 147 15.51 -3.43 4.39
N GLN A 148 16.59 -2.92 4.97
CA GLN A 148 17.70 -3.75 5.43
C GLN A 148 17.25 -4.79 6.46
N LEU A 149 16.34 -4.41 7.37
CA LEU A 149 15.81 -5.32 8.37
C LEU A 149 14.99 -6.44 7.73
N VAL A 150 14.08 -6.10 6.81
CA VAL A 150 13.21 -7.09 6.16
C VAL A 150 13.99 -8.04 5.25
N GLU A 151 15.05 -7.57 4.59
CA GLU A 151 15.93 -8.43 3.80
C GLU A 151 16.66 -9.48 4.66
N ASN A 152 16.96 -9.14 5.92
CA ASN A 152 17.64 -10.04 6.85
C ASN A 152 16.68 -10.94 7.63
N GLN A 153 15.51 -10.42 8.02
CA GLN A 153 14.55 -11.11 8.90
C GLN A 153 13.38 -11.76 8.14
N GLY A 154 13.22 -11.44 6.85
CA GLY A 154 12.14 -11.92 5.99
C GLY A 154 10.85 -11.12 6.10
N SER A 155 10.52 -10.54 7.26
CA SER A 155 9.29 -9.73 7.43
C SER A 155 9.43 -8.65 8.50
N ILE A 156 8.66 -7.58 8.38
CA ILE A 156 8.56 -6.50 9.37
C ILE A 156 7.12 -6.00 9.49
N SER A 157 6.64 -5.86 10.73
CA SER A 157 5.34 -5.26 11.05
C SER A 157 5.51 -3.74 11.15
N LEU A 158 4.74 -2.98 10.38
CA LEU A 158 4.88 -1.53 10.27
C LEU A 158 3.79 -0.76 11.00
N VAL A 159 2.63 -1.38 11.17
CA VAL A 159 1.48 -0.80 11.86
C VAL A 159 0.90 -1.84 12.81
N PRO A 160 0.38 -1.45 13.99
CA PRO A 160 -0.36 -2.37 14.84
C PRO A 160 -1.49 -3.08 14.08
N ALA A 161 -1.68 -4.37 14.35
CA ALA A 161 -2.65 -5.20 13.62
C ALA A 161 -4.12 -4.75 13.79
N SER A 162 -4.43 -4.00 14.84
CA SER A 162 -5.77 -3.43 15.08
C SER A 162 -6.11 -2.29 14.13
N ASP A 163 -5.10 -1.58 13.64
CA ASP A 163 -5.26 -0.29 12.96
C ASP A 163 -4.95 -0.37 11.46
N SER A 164 -4.59 -1.57 10.97
CA SER A 164 -4.13 -1.78 9.59
C SER A 164 -4.87 -2.93 8.91
N LEU A 165 -5.07 -2.79 7.60
CA LEU A 165 -5.67 -3.84 6.78
C LEU A 165 -4.70 -5.01 6.61
N TYR A 166 -3.44 -4.69 6.31
CA TYR A 166 -2.32 -5.62 6.13
C TYR A 166 -1.26 -5.43 7.23
N GLY A 167 -0.68 -4.24 7.34
CA GLY A 167 0.24 -3.87 8.43
C GLY A 167 1.60 -4.58 8.45
N ASN A 168 1.88 -5.52 7.54
CA ASN A 168 3.13 -6.28 7.48
C ASN A 168 3.72 -6.28 6.07
N VAL A 169 5.03 -6.06 5.98
CA VAL A 169 5.82 -6.18 4.73
C VAL A 169 6.70 -7.41 4.82
N VAL A 170 6.72 -8.22 3.76
CA VAL A 170 7.53 -9.44 3.68
C VAL A 170 8.46 -9.35 2.47
N CYS A 171 9.74 -9.69 2.67
CA CYS A 171 10.73 -9.85 1.63
C CYS A 171 10.77 -11.29 1.13
N LEU A 172 10.63 -11.45 -0.17
CA LEU A 172 10.30 -12.72 -0.83
C LEU A 172 11.51 -13.26 -1.63
N GLY A 173 12.65 -12.59 -1.48
CA GLY A 173 13.88 -12.81 -2.21
C GLY A 173 14.32 -11.56 -2.98
N LYS A 174 15.12 -11.77 -4.02
CA LYS A 174 15.58 -10.72 -4.94
C LYS A 174 15.39 -11.17 -6.39
N GLU A 175 15.13 -10.20 -7.27
CA GLU A 175 15.29 -10.36 -8.72
C GLU A 175 16.55 -9.58 -9.13
N GLY A 176 17.59 -10.30 -9.52
CA GLY A 176 18.93 -9.73 -9.60
C GLY A 176 19.37 -9.17 -8.24
N VAL A 177 19.56 -7.84 -8.17
CA VAL A 177 19.93 -7.13 -6.94
C VAL A 177 18.75 -6.43 -6.26
N ILE A 178 17.56 -6.45 -6.88
CA ILE A 178 16.39 -5.69 -6.45
C ILE A 178 15.54 -6.55 -5.51
N PRO A 179 15.25 -6.11 -4.27
CA PRO A 179 14.44 -6.86 -3.32
C PRO A 179 12.99 -6.94 -3.77
N ILE A 180 12.34 -8.06 -3.46
CA ILE A 180 10.93 -8.26 -3.76
C ILE A 180 10.12 -8.23 -2.47
N LEU A 181 9.19 -7.28 -2.39
CA LEU A 181 8.39 -6.97 -1.22
C LEU A 181 6.90 -7.21 -1.51
N THR A 182 6.17 -7.83 -0.59
CA THR A 182 4.70 -7.86 -0.60
C THR A 182 4.14 -7.23 0.67
N LEU A 183 2.87 -6.87 0.61
CA LEU A 183 2.08 -6.46 1.75
C LEU A 183 1.14 -7.60 2.11
N THR A 184 1.14 -8.01 3.37
CA THR A 184 0.20 -9.02 3.86
C THR A 184 -0.10 -8.79 5.35
N CYS A 185 -0.86 -9.69 5.97
CA CYS A 185 -1.15 -9.67 7.39
C CYS A 185 -0.01 -10.27 8.24
N THR A 186 0.03 -9.93 9.53
CA THR A 186 0.99 -10.51 10.48
C THR A 186 0.62 -11.95 10.86
N LEU A 187 1.58 -12.71 11.42
CA LEU A 187 1.29 -14.04 11.98
C LEU A 187 0.23 -14.00 13.08
N SER A 188 0.22 -12.95 13.90
CA SER A 188 -0.82 -12.77 14.92
C SER A 188 -2.20 -12.60 14.28
N ALA A 189 -2.31 -11.87 13.16
CA ALA A 189 -3.58 -11.75 12.43
C ALA A 189 -4.03 -13.09 11.84
N ILE A 190 -3.11 -13.94 11.36
CA ILE A 190 -3.43 -15.31 10.93
C ILE A 190 -4.05 -16.12 12.07
N GLU A 191 -3.48 -16.08 13.27
CA GLU A 191 -4.05 -16.80 14.42
C GLU A 191 -5.44 -16.27 14.82
N LYS A 192 -5.69 -14.97 14.65
CA LYS A 192 -7.02 -14.36 14.84
C LYS A 192 -8.03 -14.77 13.77
N PHE A 193 -7.60 -14.97 12.53
CA PHE A 193 -8.46 -15.55 11.50
C PHE A 193 -8.81 -17.01 11.82
N LYS A 194 -7.84 -17.81 12.26
CA LYS A 194 -8.06 -19.21 12.66
C LYS A 194 -8.97 -19.34 13.88
N SER A 195 -8.84 -18.45 14.86
CA SER A 195 -9.68 -18.44 16.05
C SER A 195 -11.11 -17.91 15.78
N GLY A 196 -11.32 -17.27 14.62
CA GLY A 196 -12.59 -16.63 14.26
C GLY A 196 -12.80 -15.25 14.89
N GLU A 197 -11.80 -14.69 15.58
CA GLU A 197 -11.82 -13.31 16.08
C GLU A 197 -11.92 -12.32 14.91
N ILE A 198 -11.21 -12.61 13.80
CA ILE A 198 -11.41 -11.91 12.53
C ILE A 198 -12.14 -12.86 11.57
N PRO A 199 -13.28 -12.45 10.98
CA PRO A 199 -14.09 -13.34 10.17
C PRO A 199 -13.45 -13.62 8.81
N LEU A 200 -13.59 -14.86 8.35
CA LEU A 200 -13.39 -15.23 6.96
C LEU A 200 -14.66 -14.95 6.18
N ARG A 201 -14.52 -14.16 5.11
CA ARG A 201 -15.64 -13.71 4.29
C ARG A 201 -15.27 -13.85 2.83
N PRO A 202 -16.18 -14.35 1.97
CA PRO A 202 -15.94 -14.37 0.55
C PRO A 202 -15.79 -12.94 0.01
N PRO A 203 -15.06 -12.77 -1.11
CA PRO A 203 -14.91 -11.47 -1.74
C PRO A 203 -16.23 -10.96 -2.32
N PRO A 204 -16.48 -9.64 -2.34
CA PRO A 204 -17.59 -9.10 -3.09
C PRO A 204 -17.38 -9.35 -4.59
N LYS A 205 -18.48 -9.50 -5.35
CA LYS A 205 -18.44 -9.84 -6.79
C LYS A 205 -17.55 -8.89 -7.61
N ALA A 206 -17.62 -7.58 -7.32
CA ALA A 206 -16.80 -6.58 -7.99
C ALA A 206 -15.29 -6.79 -7.75
N TYR A 207 -14.91 -7.15 -6.53
CA TYR A 207 -13.53 -7.47 -6.18
C TYR A 207 -13.09 -8.77 -6.84
N ALA A 208 -13.88 -9.85 -6.73
CA ALA A 208 -13.59 -11.13 -7.37
C ALA A 208 -13.39 -10.98 -8.89
N ASN A 209 -14.25 -10.22 -9.57
CA ASN A 209 -14.11 -9.91 -11.00
C ASN A 209 -12.78 -9.22 -11.32
N THR A 210 -12.31 -8.35 -10.43
CA THR A 210 -11.01 -7.67 -10.60
C THR A 210 -9.85 -8.66 -10.49
N LEU A 211 -9.89 -9.58 -9.53
CA LEU A 211 -8.87 -10.64 -9.41
C LEU A 211 -8.86 -11.53 -10.66
N ILE A 212 -10.04 -11.93 -11.14
CA ILE A 212 -10.18 -12.74 -12.36
C ILE A 212 -9.57 -12.02 -13.58
N ARG A 213 -9.85 -10.72 -13.74
CA ARG A 213 -9.24 -9.92 -14.82
C ARG A 213 -7.72 -9.93 -14.75
N GLY A 214 -7.15 -9.71 -13.56
CA GLY A 214 -5.69 -9.75 -13.37
C GLY A 214 -5.08 -11.11 -13.72
N LEU A 215 -5.71 -12.20 -13.29
CA LEU A 215 -5.22 -13.57 -13.59
C LEU A 215 -5.29 -13.92 -15.09
N VAL A 216 -6.26 -13.35 -15.81
CA VAL A 216 -6.50 -13.62 -17.25
C VAL A 216 -5.68 -12.72 -18.18
N GLU A 217 -5.36 -11.48 -17.78
CA GLU A 217 -4.79 -10.42 -18.65
C GLU A 217 -3.52 -10.85 -19.43
N GLU A 218 -2.73 -11.77 -18.88
CA GLU A 218 -1.48 -12.27 -19.50
C GLU A 218 -1.58 -13.73 -19.98
N GLY A 219 -2.80 -14.25 -20.14
CA GLY A 219 -3.08 -15.55 -20.76
C GLY A 219 -2.59 -16.77 -19.98
N ARG A 220 -2.22 -16.59 -18.71
CA ARG A 220 -1.74 -17.68 -17.83
C ARG A 220 -2.86 -18.52 -17.24
N PHE A 221 -4.04 -17.92 -17.08
CA PHE A 221 -5.25 -18.59 -16.66
C PHE A 221 -6.32 -18.40 -17.73
N SER A 222 -7.08 -19.45 -18.01
CA SER A 222 -8.41 -19.29 -18.59
C SER A 222 -9.32 -18.58 -17.58
N LYS A 223 -10.43 -18.01 -18.06
CA LYS A 223 -11.41 -17.39 -17.18
C LYS A 223 -11.97 -18.39 -16.16
N GLU A 224 -12.23 -19.62 -16.59
CA GLU A 224 -12.76 -20.70 -15.78
C GLU A 224 -11.74 -21.15 -14.72
N GLU A 225 -10.45 -21.21 -15.07
CA GLU A 225 -9.37 -21.53 -14.12
C GLU A 225 -9.23 -20.43 -13.06
N ALA A 226 -9.32 -19.16 -13.47
CA ALA A 226 -9.27 -18.03 -12.56
C ALA A 226 -10.48 -18.00 -11.61
N GLU A 227 -11.70 -18.21 -12.12
CA GLU A 227 -12.92 -18.34 -11.31
C GLU A 227 -12.80 -19.47 -10.29
N ALA A 228 -12.39 -20.66 -10.74
CA ALA A 228 -12.19 -21.82 -9.87
C ALA A 228 -11.13 -21.56 -8.79
N TYR A 229 -10.03 -20.87 -9.12
CA TYR A 229 -8.99 -20.51 -8.17
C TYR A 229 -9.52 -19.59 -7.06
N ILE A 230 -10.30 -18.57 -7.42
CA ILE A 230 -10.89 -17.63 -6.45
C ILE A 230 -11.96 -18.32 -5.59
N ASP A 231 -12.83 -19.13 -6.18
CA ASP A 231 -13.87 -19.87 -5.45
C ASP A 231 -13.25 -20.88 -4.46
N ASN A 232 -12.15 -21.53 -4.87
CA ASN A 232 -11.41 -22.44 -4.01
C ASN A 232 -10.77 -21.73 -2.82
N ALA A 233 -10.19 -20.54 -3.04
CA ALA A 233 -9.61 -19.72 -1.99
C ALA A 233 -10.67 -19.17 -1.02
N ALA A 234 -11.88 -18.86 -1.50
CA ALA A 234 -12.98 -18.37 -0.67
C ALA A 234 -13.70 -19.45 0.15
N SER A 235 -13.69 -20.70 -0.30
CA SER A 235 -14.44 -21.80 0.32
C SER A 235 -13.62 -22.67 1.29
N LYS A 236 -12.29 -22.69 1.17
CA LYS A 236 -11.44 -23.51 2.05
C LYS A 236 -11.30 -22.88 3.44
N PRO A 237 -11.49 -23.64 4.55
CA PRO A 237 -11.18 -23.19 5.92
C PRO A 237 -9.68 -22.99 6.13
N LEU A 238 -9.27 -21.98 6.90
CA LEU A 238 -7.86 -21.61 7.11
C LEU A 238 -7.08 -22.60 7.96
#